data_AF-A0A9D6L5I6-F1
#
_entry.id   AF-A0A9D6L5I6-F1
#
_cell.length_a   1.000
_cell.length_b   1.000
_cell.length_c   1.000
_cell.angle_alpha   90.00
_cell.angle_beta   90.00
_cell.angle_gamma   90.00
#
_symmetry.space_group_name_H-M   'P 1'
#
loop_
_entity.id
_entity.type
_entity.pdbx_description
1 polymer ?
#
loop_
_entity_poly.entity_id
_entity_poly.type
_entity_poly.pdbx_seq_one_letter_code
_entity_poly.pdbx_strand_id
1 'polypeptide(L)' 'MAHESVFEGKTLDDAVRKGLEQLGLSRADVMITVMEEGSSGFLGLGARPYKVRMMPRPGGPPREPGERGARGRDGRRERG' A
#
# COMPACT_ATOMS: atom_id res chain seq x y z
N MET A 1 -17.18 -0.68 -12.48
CA MET A 1 -16.05 -1.18 -13.28
C MET A 1 -14.85 -1.20 -12.36
N ALA A 2 -14.30 -2.37 -12.05
CA ALA A 2 -13.07 -2.44 -11.28
C ALA A 2 -11.95 -1.88 -12.16
N HIS A 3 -11.54 -0.64 -11.93
CA HIS A 3 -10.41 -0.06 -12.65
C HIS A 3 -9.14 -0.73 -12.12
N GLU A 4 -8.66 -1.72 -12.87
CA GLU A 4 -7.26 -2.10 -12.76
C GLU A 4 -6.42 -0.93 -13.28
N SER A 5 -5.41 -0.53 -12.52
CA SER A 5 -4.54 0.58 -12.88
C SER A 5 -3.10 0.11 -12.81
N VAL A 6 -2.37 0.33 -13.89
CA VAL A 6 -0.95 -0.01 -13.97
C VAL A 6 -0.15 1.24 -13.72
N PHE A 7 0.80 1.14 -12.80
CA PHE A 7 1.70 2.23 -12.42
C PHE A 7 3.14 1.82 -12.68
N GLU A 8 3.94 2.79 -13.10
CA GLU A 8 5.36 2.60 -13.38
C GLU A 8 6.25 3.51 -12.54
N GLY A 9 7.43 2.99 -12.21
CA GLY A 9 8.39 3.68 -11.35
C GLY A 9 9.82 3.23 -11.61
N LYS A 10 10.78 3.98 -11.05
CA LYS A 10 12.20 3.61 -11.14
C LYS A 10 12.51 2.37 -10.30
N THR A 11 11.73 2.14 -9.25
CA THR A 11 11.82 0.99 -8.33
C THR A 11 10.42 0.51 -8.00
N LEU A 12 10.31 -0.69 -7.41
CA LEU A 12 9.05 -1.21 -6.88
C LEU A 12 8.36 -0.19 -5.97
N ASP A 13 9.10 0.38 -5.03
CA ASP A 13 8.57 1.35 -4.07
C ASP A 13 8.05 2.62 -4.76
N ASP A 14 8.78 3.16 -5.74
CA ASP A 14 8.34 4.36 -6.47
C ASP A 14 7.07 4.10 -7.28
N ALA A 15 6.98 2.93 -7.92
CA ALA A 15 5.79 2.53 -8.68
C ALA A 15 4.59 2.32 -7.74
N VAL A 16 4.82 1.72 -6.58
CA VAL A 16 3.79 1.47 -5.57
C VAL A 16 3.29 2.78 -4.97
N ARG A 17 4.19 3.64 -4.48
CA ARG A 17 3.84 4.92 -3.88
C ARG A 17 3.01 5.79 -4.82
N LYS A 18 3.45 5.93 -6.08
CA LYS A 18 2.69 6.69 -7.11
C LYS A 18 1.28 6.13 -7.31
N GLY A 19 1.15 4.81 -7.36
CA GLY A 19 -0.16 4.19 -7.53
C GLY A 19 -1.09 4.39 -6.34
N LEU A 20 -0.56 4.26 -5.12
CA LEU A 20 -1.31 4.51 -3.90
C LEU A 20 -1.74 5.98 -3.78
N GLU A 21 -0.85 6.92 -4.11
CA GLU A 21 -1.16 8.36 -4.13
C GLU A 21 -2.24 8.70 -5.17
N GLN A 22 -2.17 8.14 -6.38
CA GLN A 22 -3.19 8.38 -7.40
C GLN A 22 -4.55 7.76 -7.08
N LEU A 23 -4.55 6.58 -6.46
CA LEU A 23 -5.78 5.90 -6.05
C LEU A 23 -6.36 6.47 -4.74
N GLY A 24 -5.55 7.16 -3.94
CA GLY A 24 -5.96 7.62 -2.59
C GLY A 24 -6.26 6.47 -1.64
N LEU A 25 -5.68 5.29 -1.90
CA LEU A 25 -5.93 4.05 -1.16
C LEU A 25 -4.66 3.58 -0.47
N SER A 26 -4.81 2.85 0.64
CA SER A 26 -3.67 2.23 1.32
C SER A 26 -3.26 0.94 0.62
N ARG A 27 -2.02 0.48 0.84
CA ARG A 27 -1.55 -0.85 0.34
C ARG A 27 -2.45 -2.01 0.80
N ALA A 28 -3.18 -1.83 1.89
CA ALA A 28 -4.14 -2.80 2.41
C ALA A 28 -5.49 -2.74 1.68
N ASP A 29 -5.78 -1.72 0.90
CA ASP A 29 -7.04 -1.61 0.15
C ASP A 29 -6.88 -2.02 -1.30
N VAL A 30 -5.64 -2.25 -1.74
CA VAL A 30 -5.31 -2.61 -3.11
C VAL A 30 -4.51 -3.91 -3.16
N MET A 31 -4.70 -4.67 -4.22
CA MET A 31 -3.88 -5.82 -4.57
C MET A 31 -2.80 -5.37 -5.54
N ILE A 32 -1.53 -5.52 -5.14
CA ILE A 32 -0.36 -5.12 -5.91
C ILE A 32 0.21 -6.37 -6.58
N THR A 33 0.32 -6.37 -7.90
CA THR A 33 0.94 -7.44 -8.69
C THR A 33 2.10 -6.84 -9.48
N VAL A 34 3.32 -7.36 -9.28
CA VAL A 34 4.48 -6.95 -10.07
C VAL A 34 4.33 -7.54 -11.48
N MET A 35 4.28 -6.68 -12.48
CA MET A 35 4.18 -7.08 -13.89
C MET A 35 5.57 -7.10 -14.54
N GLU A 36 6.41 -6.11 -14.24
CA GLU A 36 7.76 -6.01 -14.78
C GLU A 36 8.72 -5.63 -13.66
N GLU A 37 9.67 -6.52 -13.40
CA GLU A 37 10.78 -6.29 -12.48
C GLU A 37 11.77 -5.36 -13.18
N GLY A 38 11.52 -4.05 -13.09
CA GLY A 38 12.37 -3.03 -13.66
C GLY A 38 13.82 -3.28 -13.26
N SER A 39 14.70 -3.34 -14.26
CA SER A 39 16.13 -3.58 -14.06
C SER A 39 16.84 -2.23 -14.13
N SER A 40 17.47 -1.84 -13.03
CA SER A 40 18.50 -0.78 -13.06
C SER A 40 19.74 -1.40 -13.71
N GLY A 41 19.82 -1.33 -15.04
CA GLY A 41 21.02 -1.73 -15.78
C GLY A 41 22.26 -1.03 -15.21
N PHE A 42 23.41 -1.71 -15.26
CA PHE A 42 24.70 -1.15 -14.85
C PHE A 42 25.02 0.05 -15.77
N LEU A 43 25.21 1.25 -15.19
CA LEU A 43 25.59 2.50 -15.89
C LEU A 43 24.54 3.12 -16.84
N GLY A 44 23.24 2.85 -16.66
CA GLY A 44 22.18 3.60 -17.37
C GLY A 44 21.91 3.19 -18.82
N LEU A 45 22.58 2.15 -19.32
CA LEU A 45 22.24 1.51 -20.59
C LEU A 45 21.29 0.33 -20.33
N GLY A 46 20.05 0.47 -20.79
CA GLY A 46 19.04 -0.60 -20.68
C GLY A 46 18.20 -0.58 -19.39
N ALA A 47 18.10 0.55 -18.71
CA ALA A 47 17.21 0.69 -17.57
C ALA A 47 15.74 0.47 -18.00
N ARG A 48 15.08 -0.52 -17.40
CA ARG A 48 13.66 -0.80 -17.62
C ARG A 48 12.84 -0.28 -16.43
N PRO A 49 11.71 0.41 -16.68
CA PRO A 49 10.85 0.86 -15.60
C PRO A 49 10.21 -0.34 -14.90
N TYR A 50 10.04 -0.22 -13.59
CA TYR A 50 9.28 -1.16 -12.79
C TYR A 50 7.80 -0.95 -13.04
N LYS A 51 7.05 -2.01 -13.39
CA LYS A 51 5.60 -1.93 -13.60
C LYS A 51 4.85 -2.75 -12.58
N VAL A 52 3.89 -2.11 -11.92
CA VAL A 52 3.00 -2.76 -10.96
C VAL A 52 1.55 -2.54 -11.36
N ARG A 53 0.77 -3.62 -11.34
CA ARG A 53 -0.67 -3.56 -11.50
C ARG A 53 -1.31 -3.47 -10.13
N MET A 54 -2.23 -2.53 -9.97
CA MET A 54 -3.02 -2.34 -8.77
C MET A 54 -4.49 -2.57 -9.05
N MET A 55 -5.14 -3.28 -8.14
CA MET A 55 -6.58 -3.52 -8.18
C MET A 55 -7.20 -3.22 -6.83
N PRO A 56 -8.22 -2.34 -6.74
CA PRO A 56 -8.96 -2.13 -5.50
C PRO A 56 -9.58 -3.44 -5.01
N ARG A 57 -9.42 -3.75 -3.73
CA ARG A 57 -10.03 -4.95 -3.13
C ARG A 57 -11.54 -4.74 -2.97
N PRO A 58 -12.38 -5.62 -3.54
CA PRO A 58 -13.82 -5.59 -3.29
C PRO A 58 -14.08 -6.10 -1.86
N GLY A 59 -14.05 -5.21 -0.88
CA GLY A 59 -14.23 -5.56 0.52
C GLY A 59 -13.82 -4.52 1.55
N GLY A 60 -13.20 -3.42 1.12
CA GLY A 60 -12.57 -2.47 2.04
C GLY A 60 -11.31 -3.06 2.68
N PRO A 61 -10.63 -2.31 3.57
CA PRO A 61 -9.45 -2.83 4.23
C PRO A 61 -9.85 -4.09 5.00
N PRO A 62 -9.00 -5.15 5.03
CA PRO A 62 -9.18 -6.17 6.05
C PRO A 62 -9.24 -5.41 7.37
N ARG A 63 -10.35 -5.51 8.08
CA ARG A 63 -10.50 -4.89 9.40
C ARG A 63 -9.41 -5.50 10.26
N GLU A 64 -8.25 -4.86 10.35
CA GLU A 64 -7.24 -5.23 11.33
C GLU A 64 -7.94 -5.07 12.68
N PRO A 65 -8.09 -6.14 13.47
CA PRO A 65 -8.58 -6.01 14.83
C PRO A 65 -7.45 -5.44 15.71
N GLY A 66 -7.07 -4.18 15.47
CA GLY A 66 -6.17 -3.40 16.31
C GLY A 66 -6.56 -1.93 16.13
N GLU A 67 -6.99 -1.18 17.13
CA GLU A 67 -6.75 -1.26 18.56
C GLU A 67 -8.04 -0.93 19.33
N ARG A 68 -8.65 -1.94 19.94
CA ARG A 68 -9.45 -1.78 21.18
C ARG A 68 -8.51 -1.69 22.39
N GLY A 69 -7.38 -1.00 22.23
CA GLY A 69 -6.20 -1.11 23.08
C GLY A 69 -5.82 0.14 23.86
N ALA A 70 -6.77 1.01 24.20
CA ALA A 70 -6.56 2.04 25.25
C ALA A 70 -7.90 2.46 25.89
N ARG A 71 -8.68 1.47 26.35
CA ARG A 71 -9.76 1.68 27.32
C ARG A 71 -9.50 0.80 28.55
N GLY A 72 -8.41 1.07 29.27
CA GLY A 72 -8.40 0.97 30.73
C GLY A 72 -8.41 2.42 31.22
N ARG A 73 -9.45 2.98 31.84
CA ARG A 73 -10.13 2.49 33.04
C ARG A 73 -9.15 1.85 34.02
N ASP A 74 -8.09 2.57 34.35
CA ASP A 74 -7.67 2.59 35.75
C ASP A 74 -8.66 3.48 36.49
N GLY A 75 -9.75 2.86 36.92
CA GLY A 75 -10.58 3.44 37.95
C GLY A 75 -9.93 3.18 39.30
N ARG A 76 -10.23 4.06 40.25
CA ARG A 76 -10.73 3.75 41.60
C ARG A 76 -9.97 4.51 42.71
N ARG A 77 -10.80 5.10 43.58
CA ARG A 77 -10.56 5.51 44.98
C ARG A 77 -10.10 6.96 45.09
N GLU A 78 -10.94 7.94 45.42
CA GLU A 78 -11.74 8.06 46.66
C GLU A 78 -10.98 7.58 47.91
N ARG A 79 -10.27 8.53 48.53
CA ARG A 79 -9.83 8.64 49.95
C ARG A 79 -8.89 9.84 49.98
N GLY A 80 -9.06 10.90 50.75
CA GLY A 80 -9.96 11.29 51.83
C GLY A 80 -9.40 12.61 52.36
#